data_AF-A0A2V9IZU0-F1
#
_entry.id   AF-A0A2V9IZU0-F1
#
_cell.length_a   1.000
_cell.length_b   1.000
_cell.length_c   1.000
_cell.angle_alpha   90.00
_cell.angle_beta   90.00
_cell.angle_gamma   90.00
#
_symmetry.space_group_name_H-M   'P 1'
#
loop_
_entity.id
_entity.type
_entity.pdbx_description
1 polymer ?
#
loop_
_entity_poly.entity_id
_entity_poly.type
_entity_poly.pdbx_seq_one_letter_code
_entity_poly.pdbx_strand_id
1 'polypeptide(L)'
;MEHFDIVQWADFVRGLPESADRTAMEEHLSSGCQACGGAVRQLRKLVAVADAEARYKVPNYAVDYAKSIYPLQQPAKVHIIAHIHTRLIYDSFREPLPAGIRGQGRIVRHSCYEAGDHTLELRQEIERGCSRVTLVGQITNQKEPRRQMPDVPVTLVAGKETVARAVSNEFGEFVMAYEPRAPLRLYVQVERAARFLSRP
;
A
#
# COMPACT_ATOMS: atom_id res chain seq x y z
N MET A 1 -26.63 -14.97 16.70
CA MET A 1 -26.84 -15.56 15.37
C MET A 1 -25.48 -15.74 14.76
N GLU A 2 -25.11 -16.96 14.41
CA GLU A 2 -23.83 -17.22 13.74
C GLU A 2 -23.93 -16.81 12.27
N HIS A 3 -22.87 -16.19 11.76
CA HIS A 3 -22.75 -15.80 10.35
C HIS A 3 -21.89 -16.83 9.63
N PHE A 4 -22.24 -17.13 8.39
CA PHE A 4 -21.43 -18.01 7.54
C PHE A 4 -20.19 -17.29 7.01
N ASP A 5 -19.12 -18.03 6.79
CA ASP A 5 -17.87 -17.52 6.24
C ASP A 5 -18.03 -17.10 4.76
N ILE A 6 -17.15 -16.21 4.31
CA ILE A 6 -17.16 -15.68 2.95
C ILE A 6 -16.94 -16.77 1.89
N VAL A 7 -16.18 -17.83 2.21
CA VAL A 7 -15.97 -18.96 1.31
C VAL A 7 -17.30 -19.70 1.08
N GLN A 8 -18.05 -19.96 2.16
CA GLN A 8 -19.38 -20.58 2.07
C GLN A 8 -20.35 -19.71 1.25
N TRP A 9 -20.34 -18.39 1.43
CA TRP A 9 -21.16 -17.47 0.61
C TRP A 9 -20.72 -17.43 -0.86
N ALA A 10 -19.43 -17.53 -1.14
CA ALA A 10 -18.92 -17.58 -2.51
C ALA A 10 -19.40 -18.86 -3.23
N ASP A 11 -19.33 -20.00 -2.55
CA ASP A 11 -19.76 -21.28 -3.12
C ASP A 11 -21.28 -21.36 -3.28
N PHE A 12 -22.03 -20.81 -2.31
CA PHE A 12 -23.48 -20.62 -2.39
C PHE A 12 -23.88 -19.82 -3.64
N VAL A 13 -23.22 -18.68 -3.91
CA VAL A 13 -23.53 -17.82 -5.06
C VAL A 13 -23.12 -18.45 -6.39
N ARG A 14 -22.09 -19.31 -6.41
CA ARG A 14 -21.68 -20.10 -7.59
C ARG A 14 -22.60 -21.29 -7.88
N GLY A 15 -23.49 -21.65 -6.96
CA GLY A 15 -24.39 -22.79 -7.11
C GLY A 15 -23.70 -24.15 -6.98
N LEU A 16 -22.60 -24.22 -6.22
CA LEU A 16 -21.90 -25.49 -6.00
C LEU A 16 -22.75 -26.41 -5.09
N PRO A 17 -22.85 -27.73 -5.37
CA PRO A 17 -23.79 -28.63 -4.68
C PRO A 17 -23.38 -28.99 -3.24
N GLU A 18 -22.13 -28.74 -2.86
CA GLU A 18 -21.54 -29.16 -1.58
C GLU A 18 -21.75 -28.19 -0.42
N SER A 19 -22.49 -27.09 -0.60
CA SER A 19 -22.86 -26.24 0.54
C SER A 19 -23.90 -26.99 1.39
N ALA A 20 -23.44 -27.85 2.31
CA ALA A 20 -24.24 -28.59 3.27
C ALA A 20 -25.22 -27.69 4.07
N ASP A 21 -24.99 -26.38 4.05
CA ASP A 21 -25.76 -25.35 4.72
C ASP A 21 -26.70 -24.55 3.80
N ARG A 22 -26.94 -24.95 2.53
CA ARG A 22 -27.69 -24.12 1.57
C ARG A 22 -29.04 -23.63 2.10
N THR A 23 -29.83 -24.53 2.67
CA THR A 23 -31.13 -24.20 3.25
C THR A 23 -30.99 -23.25 4.43
N ALA A 24 -30.02 -23.49 5.32
CA ALA A 24 -29.75 -22.63 6.47
C ALA A 24 -29.26 -21.23 6.05
N MET A 25 -28.50 -21.15 4.96
CA MET A 25 -28.04 -19.90 4.35
C MET A 25 -29.19 -19.13 3.69
N GLU A 26 -30.11 -19.82 3.01
CA GLU A 26 -31.33 -19.23 2.43
C GLU A 26 -32.27 -18.70 3.53
N GLU A 27 -32.48 -19.48 4.59
CA GLU A 27 -33.23 -19.06 5.78
C GLU A 27 -32.58 -17.86 6.46
N HIS A 28 -31.26 -17.86 6.62
CA HIS A 28 -30.51 -16.73 7.19
C HIS A 28 -30.67 -15.45 6.35
N LEU A 29 -30.67 -15.55 5.02
CA LEU A 29 -30.97 -14.40 4.16
C LEU A 29 -32.43 -13.95 4.28
N SER A 30 -33.37 -14.90 4.39
CA SER A 30 -34.79 -14.60 4.57
C SER A 30 -35.10 -13.92 5.92
N SER A 31 -34.28 -14.17 6.95
CA SER A 31 -34.36 -13.49 8.25
C SER A 31 -34.00 -12.01 8.20
N GLY A 32 -33.47 -11.52 7.07
CA GLY A 32 -33.19 -10.09 6.84
C GLY A 32 -31.81 -9.62 7.32
N CYS A 33 -30.84 -10.54 7.49
CA CYS A 33 -29.48 -10.17 7.90
C CYS A 33 -28.80 -9.22 6.90
N GLN A 34 -28.57 -7.96 7.31
CA GLN A 34 -28.01 -6.92 6.43
C GLN A 34 -26.55 -7.20 6.04
N ALA A 35 -25.74 -7.74 6.96
CA ALA A 35 -24.33 -8.02 6.72
C ALA A 35 -24.14 -9.12 5.65
N CYS A 36 -24.77 -10.28 5.87
CA CYS A 36 -24.73 -11.40 4.91
C CYS A 36 -25.42 -11.04 3.59
N GLY A 37 -26.55 -10.32 3.64
CA GLY A 37 -27.22 -9.83 2.44
C GLY A 37 -26.34 -8.89 1.61
N GLY A 38 -25.54 -8.03 2.27
CA GLY A 38 -24.54 -7.19 1.62
C GLY A 38 -23.46 -7.99 0.91
N ALA A 39 -22.86 -8.96 1.60
CA ALA A 39 -21.82 -9.84 1.04
C ALA A 39 -22.33 -10.62 -0.17
N VAL A 40 -23.50 -11.26 -0.05
CA VAL A 40 -24.12 -12.04 -1.14
C VAL A 40 -24.44 -11.17 -2.36
N ARG A 41 -24.93 -9.94 -2.16
CA ARG A 41 -25.16 -9.01 -3.28
C ARG A 41 -23.88 -8.68 -4.04
N GLN A 42 -22.76 -8.47 -3.34
CA GLN A 42 -21.48 -8.18 -3.99
C GLN A 42 -20.94 -9.40 -4.74
N LEU A 43 -21.01 -10.57 -4.12
CA LEU A 43 -20.59 -11.83 -4.74
C LEU A 43 -21.42 -12.16 -5.99
N ARG A 44 -22.74 -11.91 -5.97
CA ARG A 44 -23.61 -12.10 -7.14
C ARG A 44 -23.23 -11.21 -8.32
N LYS A 45 -22.86 -9.95 -8.05
CA LYS A 45 -22.35 -9.04 -9.10
C LYS A 45 -21.05 -9.58 -9.70
N LEU A 46 -20.14 -10.06 -8.85
CA LEU A 46 -18.87 -10.62 -9.31
C LEU A 46 -19.07 -11.85 -10.19
N VAL A 47 -19.95 -12.78 -9.80
CA VAL A 47 -20.29 -13.97 -10.61
C VAL A 47 -20.90 -13.56 -11.95
N ALA A 48 -21.81 -12.57 -11.97
CA ALA A 48 -22.40 -12.10 -13.22
C ALA A 48 -21.35 -11.51 -14.19
N VAL A 49 -20.35 -10.77 -13.68
CA VAL A 49 -19.25 -10.24 -14.49
C VAL A 49 -18.35 -11.36 -14.98
N ALA A 50 -17.98 -12.29 -14.11
CA ALA A 50 -17.14 -13.44 -14.48
C ALA A 50 -17.79 -14.31 -15.55
N ASP A 51 -19.11 -14.55 -15.46
CA ASP A 51 -19.86 -15.28 -16.47
C ASP A 51 -19.91 -14.53 -17.81
N ALA A 52 -20.05 -13.20 -17.77
CA ALA A 52 -20.04 -12.37 -18.97
C ALA A 52 -18.67 -12.40 -19.68
N GLU A 53 -17.58 -12.29 -18.91
CA GLU A 53 -16.20 -12.41 -19.39
C GLU A 53 -15.92 -13.81 -19.96
N ALA A 54 -16.34 -14.87 -19.27
CA ALA A 54 -16.13 -16.25 -19.74
C ALA A 54 -16.85 -16.54 -21.07
N ARG A 55 -17.97 -15.86 -21.34
CA ARG A 55 -18.71 -15.97 -22.61
C ARG A 55 -18.11 -15.11 -23.73
N TYR A 56 -17.27 -14.13 -23.38
CA TYR A 56 -16.64 -13.26 -24.36
C TYR A 56 -15.56 -14.01 -25.12
N LYS A 57 -15.88 -14.42 -26.35
CA LYS A 57 -14.90 -15.00 -27.26
C LYS A 57 -14.15 -13.87 -27.98
N VAL A 58 -12.93 -13.61 -27.53
CA VAL A 58 -12.01 -12.71 -28.22
C VAL A 58 -11.75 -13.25 -29.63
N PRO A 59 -11.94 -12.46 -30.70
CA PRO A 59 -11.60 -12.89 -32.05
C PRO A 59 -10.12 -13.24 -32.19
N ASN A 60 -9.82 -14.33 -32.91
CA ASN A 60 -8.44 -14.82 -33.07
C ASN A 60 -7.50 -13.72 -33.61
N TYR A 61 -7.95 -12.95 -34.59
CA TYR A 61 -7.14 -11.86 -35.15
C TYR A 61 -6.74 -10.82 -34.09
N ALA A 62 -7.60 -10.54 -33.11
CA ALA A 62 -7.30 -9.59 -32.05
C ALA A 62 -6.27 -10.16 -31.06
N VAL A 63 -6.33 -11.47 -30.79
CA VAL A 63 -5.32 -12.17 -29.98
C VAL A 63 -3.97 -12.20 -30.70
N ASP A 64 -3.98 -12.54 -31.99
CA ASP A 64 -2.75 -12.62 -32.80
C ASP A 64 -2.12 -11.24 -32.98
N TYR A 65 -2.95 -10.21 -33.20
CA TYR A 65 -2.51 -8.82 -33.25
C TYR A 65 -1.92 -8.37 -31.90
N ALA A 66 -2.60 -8.67 -30.78
CA ALA A 66 -2.08 -8.37 -29.45
C ALA A 66 -0.74 -9.08 -29.18
N LYS A 67 -0.59 -10.36 -29.55
CA LYS A 67 0.68 -11.10 -29.44
C LYS A 67 1.79 -10.50 -30.31
N SER A 68 1.45 -10.00 -31.49
CA SER A 68 2.42 -9.37 -32.41
C SER A 68 2.88 -7.98 -31.92
N ILE A 69 1.99 -7.22 -31.29
CA ILE A 69 2.29 -5.92 -30.68
C ILE A 69 3.06 -6.08 -29.38
N TYR A 70 2.72 -7.08 -28.56
CA TYR A 70 3.29 -7.27 -27.23
C TYR A 70 4.83 -7.19 -27.14
N PRO A 71 5.63 -7.78 -28.06
CA PRO A 71 7.08 -7.62 -28.02
C PRO A 71 7.57 -6.23 -28.45
N LEU A 72 6.84 -5.54 -29.34
CA LEU A 72 7.18 -4.21 -29.87
C LEU A 72 6.80 -3.08 -28.92
N GLN A 73 5.66 -3.26 -28.26
CA GLN A 73 5.13 -2.41 -27.20
C GLN A 73 5.11 -3.23 -25.92
N GLN A 74 6.21 -3.93 -25.58
CA GLN A 74 6.35 -4.39 -24.21
C GLN A 74 6.14 -3.13 -23.39
N PRO A 75 5.05 -3.04 -22.60
CA PRO A 75 4.90 -1.90 -21.72
C PRO A 75 6.17 -1.98 -20.91
N ALA A 76 7.07 -0.99 -21.04
CA ALA A 76 8.32 -0.96 -20.30
C ALA A 76 7.90 -1.29 -18.89
N LYS A 77 8.25 -2.51 -18.40
CA LYS A 77 7.48 -3.23 -17.36
C LYS A 77 6.84 -2.16 -16.54
N VAL A 78 5.52 -1.94 -16.69
CA VAL A 78 4.92 -0.85 -15.95
C VAL A 78 5.07 -1.35 -14.54
N HIS A 79 6.15 -0.92 -13.90
CA HIS A 79 6.26 -0.74 -12.49
C HIS A 79 5.15 0.29 -12.31
N ILE A 80 3.89 -0.20 -12.29
CA ILE A 80 2.87 0.32 -11.41
C ILE A 80 3.69 0.35 -10.15
N ILE A 81 4.22 1.54 -9.83
CA ILE A 81 5.24 1.74 -8.79
C ILE A 81 4.79 0.81 -7.70
N ALA A 82 5.52 -0.29 -7.49
CA ALA A 82 4.95 -1.38 -6.70
C ALA A 82 4.76 -0.74 -5.34
N HIS A 83 3.50 -0.42 -4.99
CA HIS A 83 3.22 0.29 -3.77
C HIS A 83 3.37 -0.79 -2.71
N ILE A 84 4.58 -0.94 -2.22
CA ILE A 84 4.87 -1.87 -1.16
C ILE A 84 4.08 -1.36 0.03
N HIS A 85 3.13 -2.17 0.49
CA HIS A 85 2.32 -1.82 1.64
C HIS A 85 3.25 -1.66 2.84
N THR A 86 3.25 -0.47 3.43
CA THR A 86 4.04 -0.17 4.61
C THR A 86 3.31 -0.65 5.86
N ARG A 87 3.98 -1.42 6.72
CA ARG A 87 3.50 -1.80 8.05
C ARG A 87 4.22 -0.99 9.11
N LEU A 88 3.49 -0.28 9.96
CA LEU A 88 4.07 0.38 11.14
C LEU A 88 4.46 -0.69 12.17
N ILE A 89 5.74 -0.79 12.49
CA ILE A 89 6.27 -1.77 13.47
C ILE A 89 6.65 -1.13 14.81
N TYR A 90 6.94 0.18 14.83
CA TYR A 90 7.26 0.92 16.05
C TYR A 90 6.76 2.38 15.98
N ASP A 91 6.31 2.93 17.11
CA ASP A 91 5.94 4.34 17.26
C ASP A 91 6.11 4.80 18.71
N SER A 92 7.05 5.71 18.96
CA SER A 92 7.35 6.23 20.30
C SER A 92 6.19 7.01 20.91
N PHE A 93 5.24 7.51 20.11
CA PHE A 93 4.07 8.21 20.62
C PHE A 93 3.09 7.27 21.34
N ARG A 94 3.21 5.95 21.12
CA ARG A 94 2.40 4.92 21.78
C ARG A 94 3.00 4.44 23.10
N GLU A 95 4.18 4.93 23.48
CA GLU A 95 4.84 4.57 24.72
C GLU A 95 4.45 5.51 25.86
N PRO A 96 4.13 4.99 27.05
CA PRO A 96 3.92 5.84 28.22
C PRO A 96 5.23 6.51 28.62
N LEU A 97 5.21 7.85 28.73
CA LEU A 97 6.38 8.59 29.20
C LEU A 97 6.72 8.17 30.65
N PRO A 98 8.00 7.87 30.96
CA PRO A 98 8.44 7.62 32.32
C PRO A 98 8.00 8.73 33.28
N ALA A 99 7.52 8.34 34.45
CA ALA A 99 7.09 9.29 35.48
C ALA A 99 8.23 10.27 35.81
N GLY A 100 7.91 11.57 35.83
CA GLY A 100 8.87 12.63 36.15
C GLY A 100 9.54 13.32 34.95
N ILE A 101 9.31 12.88 33.71
CA ILE A 101 9.75 13.62 32.52
C ILE A 101 8.89 14.87 32.34
N ARG A 102 9.47 16.05 32.62
CA ARG A 102 8.89 17.34 32.18
C ARG A 102 9.24 17.51 30.71
N GLY A 103 8.22 17.55 29.84
CA GLY A 103 8.41 17.65 28.39
C GLY A 103 9.36 18.81 28.04
N GLN A 104 10.53 18.48 27.51
CA GLN A 104 11.42 19.47 26.91
C GLN A 104 10.66 20.19 25.78
N GLY A 105 11.00 21.44 25.49
CA GLY A 105 10.29 22.28 24.51
C GLY A 105 10.32 21.81 23.05
N ARG A 106 10.60 20.53 22.81
CA ARG A 106 10.71 19.87 21.51
C ARG A 106 9.90 18.59 21.54
N ILE A 107 8.97 18.44 20.61
CA ILE A 107 8.25 17.17 20.40
C ILE A 107 9.10 16.34 19.45
N VAL A 108 9.52 15.16 19.90
CA VAL A 108 10.23 14.18 19.07
C VAL A 108 9.37 12.93 18.96
N ARG A 109 9.02 12.54 17.73
CA ARG A 109 8.34 11.27 17.43
C ARG A 109 9.24 10.40 16.60
N HIS A 110 9.42 9.17 17.04
CA HIS A 110 10.15 8.15 16.30
C HIS A 110 9.18 7.08 15.82
N SER A 111 9.22 6.74 14.54
CA SER A 111 8.40 5.67 13.98
C SER A 111 9.21 4.83 13.00
N CYS A 112 8.89 3.54 12.94
CA CYS A 112 9.56 2.60 12.05
C CYS A 112 8.53 1.83 11.23
N TYR A 113 8.77 1.75 9.93
CA TYR A 113 7.91 1.10 8.96
C TYR A 113 8.66 0.00 8.24
N GLU A 114 7.98 -1.08 7.97
CA GLU A 114 8.46 -2.18 7.15
C GLU A 114 7.77 -2.14 5.78
N ALA A 115 8.54 -2.28 4.72
CA ALA A 115 8.07 -2.27 3.34
C ALA A 115 8.85 -3.29 2.51
N GLY A 116 8.34 -4.52 2.44
CA GLY A 116 8.97 -5.61 1.70
C GLY A 116 10.32 -5.92 2.31
N ASP A 117 11.40 -5.85 1.52
CA ASP A 117 12.76 -6.10 2.00
C ASP A 117 13.41 -4.87 2.66
N HIS A 118 12.66 -3.79 2.87
CA HIS A 118 13.19 -2.53 3.37
C HIS A 118 12.54 -2.09 4.67
N THR A 119 13.33 -1.42 5.50
CA THR A 119 12.87 -0.70 6.70
C THR A 119 13.05 0.80 6.48
N LEU A 120 12.06 1.57 6.91
CA LEU A 120 12.09 3.02 6.94
C LEU A 120 11.93 3.51 8.38
N GLU A 121 13.01 4.02 8.94
CA GLU A 121 13.01 4.69 10.25
C GLU A 121 12.82 6.19 10.04
N LEU A 122 11.92 6.80 10.81
CA LEU A 122 11.59 8.23 10.73
C LEU A 122 11.65 8.87 12.11
N ARG A 123 12.33 10.02 12.19
CA ARG A 123 12.32 10.92 13.34
C ARG A 123 11.75 12.26 12.94
N GLN A 124 10.66 12.65 13.59
CA GLN A 124 10.04 13.97 13.45
C GLN A 124 10.40 14.82 14.66
N GLU A 125 10.94 16.00 14.42
CA GLU A 125 11.23 16.99 15.46
C GLU A 125 10.42 18.27 15.20
N ILE A 126 9.66 18.69 16.20
CA ILE A 126 8.90 19.95 16.21
C ILE A 126 9.42 20.79 17.36
N GLU A 127 10.00 21.94 17.04
CA GLU A 127 10.47 22.91 18.02
C GLU A 127 9.32 23.85 18.43
N ARG A 128 9.15 24.11 19.74
CA ARG A 128 8.10 25.03 20.22
C ARG A 128 8.27 26.43 19.63
N GLY A 129 7.19 26.96 19.07
CA GLY A 129 7.18 28.28 18.42
C GLY A 129 7.60 28.25 16.95
N CYS A 130 8.06 27.10 16.43
CA CYS A 130 8.32 26.91 15.01
C CYS A 130 7.13 26.26 14.32
N SER A 131 6.73 26.78 13.17
CA SER A 131 5.71 26.18 12.29
C SER A 131 6.29 25.11 11.37
N ARG A 132 7.56 24.71 11.54
CA ARG A 132 8.24 23.78 10.65
C ARG A 132 8.67 22.53 11.42
N VAL A 133 8.41 21.38 10.81
CA VAL A 133 8.81 20.06 11.28
C VAL A 133 10.06 19.64 10.54
N THR A 134 11.08 19.20 11.26
CA THR A 134 12.24 18.52 10.66
C THR A 134 11.97 17.02 10.66
N LEU A 135 12.07 16.39 9.50
CA LEU A 135 11.96 14.95 9.30
C LEU A 135 13.33 14.41 8.89
N VAL A 136 13.87 13.55 9.73
CA VAL A 136 15.04 12.73 9.42
C VAL A 136 14.55 11.31 9.16
N GLY A 137 15.05 10.66 8.13
CA GLY A 137 14.74 9.26 7.89
C GLY A 137 15.92 8.46 7.39
N GLN A 138 15.85 7.15 7.59
CA GLN A 138 16.85 6.19 7.15
C GLN A 138 16.18 4.99 6.46
N ILE A 139 16.71 4.61 5.30
CA ILE A 139 16.25 3.51 4.48
C ILE A 139 17.28 2.39 4.54
N THR A 140 16.87 1.21 5.01
CA THR A 140 17.76 0.05 5.15
C THR A 140 17.17 -1.16 4.42
N ASN A 141 18.01 -1.98 3.79
CA ASN A 141 17.59 -3.28 3.27
C ASN A 141 17.76 -4.35 4.35
N GLN A 142 16.68 -5.02 4.74
CA GLN A 142 16.69 -6.04 5.79
C GLN A 142 17.44 -7.31 5.39
N LYS A 143 17.39 -7.71 4.11
CA LYS A 143 18.09 -8.91 3.60
C LYS A 143 19.58 -8.67 3.43
N GLU A 144 19.97 -7.45 3.11
CA GLU A 144 21.35 -7.03 2.93
C GLU A 144 21.65 -5.78 3.77
N PRO A 145 21.81 -5.88 5.11
CA PRO A 145 21.96 -4.71 5.99
C PRO A 145 23.18 -3.82 5.69
N ARG A 146 24.18 -4.37 5.00
CA ARG A 146 25.39 -3.63 4.56
C ARG A 146 25.20 -2.96 3.20
N ARG A 147 24.09 -3.23 2.52
CA ARG A 147 23.80 -2.64 1.21
C ARG A 147 23.52 -1.16 1.41
N GLN A 148 24.37 -0.35 0.80
CA GLN A 148 24.18 1.09 0.74
C GLN A 148 22.94 1.44 -0.08
N MET A 149 22.27 2.52 0.32
CA MET A 149 21.04 3.02 -0.31
C MET A 149 21.21 4.48 -0.79
N PRO A 150 22.22 4.80 -1.64
CA PRO A 150 22.41 6.15 -2.14
C PRO A 150 21.34 6.55 -3.17
N ASP A 151 21.15 7.85 -3.30
CA ASP A 151 20.40 8.47 -4.38
C ASP A 151 18.93 8.02 -4.48
N VAL A 152 18.33 7.60 -3.36
CA VAL A 152 16.92 7.21 -3.29
C VAL A 152 16.06 8.48 -3.18
N PRO A 153 15.20 8.78 -4.17
CA PRO A 153 14.32 9.93 -4.08
C PRO A 153 13.23 9.72 -3.02
N VAL A 154 13.05 10.73 -2.18
CA VAL A 154 12.02 10.78 -1.15
C VAL A 154 11.16 12.02 -1.35
N THR A 155 9.85 11.85 -1.42
CA THR A 155 8.88 12.94 -1.65
C THR A 155 7.79 12.94 -0.59
N LEU A 156 7.56 14.09 0.04
CA LEU A 156 6.47 14.31 0.97
C LEU A 156 5.35 15.11 0.29
N VAL A 157 4.13 14.60 0.35
CA VAL A 157 2.95 15.14 -0.35
C VAL A 157 1.83 15.42 0.64
N ALA A 158 1.23 16.61 0.56
CA ALA A 158 -0.02 16.98 1.23
C ALA A 158 -1.13 17.05 0.17
N GLY A 159 -2.07 16.10 0.18
CA GLY A 159 -3.10 16.01 -0.87
C GLY A 159 -2.46 15.77 -2.25
N LYS A 160 -2.48 16.79 -3.13
CA LYS A 160 -1.86 16.77 -4.47
C LYS A 160 -0.55 17.57 -4.57
N GLU A 161 -0.19 18.29 -3.52
CA GLU A 161 0.95 19.20 -3.50
C GLU A 161 2.18 18.51 -2.91
N THR A 162 3.32 18.62 -3.58
CA THR A 162 4.60 18.23 -2.99
C THR A 162 5.07 19.31 -2.02
N VAL A 163 5.16 18.97 -0.73
CA VAL A 163 5.56 19.92 0.32
C VAL A 163 7.04 19.83 0.69
N ALA A 164 7.69 18.71 0.37
CA ALA A 164 9.13 18.56 0.51
C ALA A 164 9.69 17.42 -0.37
N ARG A 165 10.97 17.51 -0.71
CA ARG A 165 11.74 16.45 -1.38
C ARG A 165 13.11 16.32 -0.74
N ALA A 166 13.64 15.11 -0.71
CA ALA A 166 15.01 14.82 -0.36
C ALA A 166 15.53 13.66 -1.23
N VAL A 167 16.84 13.46 -1.18
CA VAL A 167 17.53 12.32 -1.77
C VAL A 167 18.41 11.72 -0.67
N SER A 168 18.45 10.41 -0.55
CA SER A 168 19.27 9.75 0.46
C SER A 168 20.77 9.85 0.17
N ASN A 169 21.58 9.88 1.23
CA ASN A 169 23.03 9.76 1.17
C ASN A 169 23.47 8.29 1.00
N GLU A 170 24.78 8.04 0.98
CA GLU A 170 25.37 6.69 0.87
C GLU A 170 24.89 5.68 1.92
N PHE A 171 24.43 6.16 3.08
CA PHE A 171 23.92 5.34 4.18
C PHE A 171 22.39 5.19 4.14
N GLY A 172 21.71 5.72 3.13
CA GLY A 172 20.24 5.68 3.05
C GLY A 172 19.55 6.73 3.92
N GLU A 173 20.28 7.68 4.50
CA GLU A 173 19.72 8.74 5.33
C GLU A 173 19.28 9.94 4.50
N PHE A 174 18.20 10.59 4.90
CA PHE A 174 17.72 11.83 4.29
C PHE A 174 17.16 12.77 5.35
N VAL A 175 17.18 14.07 5.04
CA VAL A 175 16.62 15.11 5.89
C VAL A 175 15.76 16.04 5.04
N MET A 176 14.58 16.39 5.55
CA MET A 176 13.73 17.43 4.97
C MET A 176 13.01 18.21 6.06
N ALA A 177 12.54 19.41 5.73
CA ALA A 177 11.75 20.20 6.65
C ALA A 177 10.52 20.80 5.97
N TYR A 178 9.36 20.67 6.59
CA TYR A 178 8.05 20.99 6.03
C TYR A 178 7.12 21.64 7.06
N GLU A 179 6.09 22.36 6.62
CA GLU A 179 5.05 22.87 7.52
C GLU A 179 4.01 21.77 7.82
N PRO A 180 3.60 21.55 9.09
CA PRO A 180 2.66 20.51 9.43
C PRO A 180 1.30 20.74 8.75
N ARG A 181 0.94 19.78 7.89
CA ARG A 181 -0.35 19.68 7.21
C ARG A 181 -0.90 18.27 7.39
N ALA A 182 -2.19 18.05 7.15
CA ALA A 182 -2.79 16.73 7.14
C ALA A 182 -3.83 16.61 6.00
N PRO A 183 -3.95 15.46 5.33
CA PRO A 183 -3.12 14.25 5.45
C PRO A 183 -1.78 14.38 4.68
N LEU A 184 -0.72 13.78 5.24
CA LEU A 184 0.59 13.68 4.61
C LEU A 184 0.86 12.26 4.11
N ARG A 185 1.54 12.15 2.97
CA ARG A 185 2.00 10.88 2.39
C ARG A 185 3.47 11.01 2.02
N LEU A 186 4.28 10.06 2.47
CA LEU A 186 5.69 9.96 2.13
C LEU A 186 5.86 8.87 1.07
N TYR A 187 6.53 9.21 -0.02
CA TYR A 187 6.86 8.29 -1.11
C TYR A 187 8.37 8.10 -1.15
N VAL A 188 8.79 6.84 -1.13
CA VAL A 188 10.20 6.44 -1.23
C VAL A 188 10.33 5.55 -2.47
N GLN A 189 11.22 5.91 -3.39
CA GLN A 189 11.40 5.19 -4.65
C GLN A 189 12.60 4.23 -4.56
N VAL A 190 12.36 3.07 -3.96
CA VAL A 190 13.37 2.01 -3.86
C VAL A 190 13.27 1.13 -5.12
N GLU A 191 14.39 0.88 -5.79
CA GLU A 191 14.55 0.31 -7.14
C GLU A 191 14.53 1.31 -8.31
N ARG A 192 15.71 1.89 -8.58
CA ARG A 192 16.07 2.32 -9.94
C ARG A 192 16.35 1.06 -10.76
N ALA A 193 15.34 0.50 -11.42
CA ALA A 193 15.63 -0.30 -12.61
C ALA A 193 16.38 0.62 -13.58
N ALA A 194 17.66 0.31 -13.77
CA ALA A 194 18.62 1.12 -14.51
C ALA A 194 18.07 1.59 -15.87
N ARG A 195 18.42 2.83 -16.25
CA ARG A 195 18.93 3.15 -17.58
C ARG A 195 19.51 4.57 -17.63
N PHE A 196 20.84 4.62 -17.72
CA PHE A 196 21.50 5.57 -18.60
C PHE A 196 21.11 5.22 -20.04
N LEU A 197 20.64 6.21 -20.79
CA LEU A 197 20.90 6.37 -22.21
C LEU A 197 21.03 7.88 -22.47
N SER A 198 22.27 8.37 -22.43
CA SER A 198 22.70 9.44 -23.32
C SER A 198 22.61 8.91 -24.75
N ARG A 199 21.87 9.54 -25.66
CA ARG A 199 22.34 10.47 -26.72
C ARG A 199 21.31 10.45 -27.87
N PRO A 200 21.33 11.38 -28.84
CA PRO A 200 22.29 12.48 -29.07
C PRO A 200 21.92 13.79 -28.40
#